data_AF-H5WRQ8-F1
#
_entry.id   AF-H5WRQ8-F1
#
_cell.length_a   1.000
_cell.length_b   1.000
_cell.length_c   1.000
_cell.angle_alpha   90.00
_cell.angle_beta   90.00
_cell.angle_gamma   90.00
#
_symmetry.space_group_name_H-M   'P 1'
#
loop_
_entity.id
_entity.type
_entity.pdbx_description
1 polymer ?
#
loop_
_entity_poly.entity_id
_entity_poly.type
_entity_poly.pdbx_seq_one_letter_code
_entity_poly.pdbx_strand_id
1 'polypeptide(L)'
;MWQDIVEALRAQLANQVVAGAVALGLIGVAAAALRGLPGALWSQLQRAFVVTATLDSRNDLFEAFIGWLDDQRLGQRSRWFTVIQSKPPVAEEGADDNPPLQFSPAPGLHFFWYRGRLMWLKREIAMNLQVIETMHLSALFGSRPMMEQMLQGVVAHAGERRAHRLALFTVDRWGEQWHLADAKPRRSLSSVVLDADAARCLHDDIHHFFGRRDWYAQMGIPWRRGYLLHGPPGTGKTSVAYALAGELHLKLCTLSLTNPKLNDHSIADLLQRTPARSLILIEDIDAFFNARQKQDTRIEVSFSGLLNALDGVAAQEGRIIVLTTNHRELLDAALIRPGRIDMEVELGNATAMQLRALFLRFFPQATAQADMAVAAYTPRSLSPAQVQQALLAAADAGDAVQRLASAKAA
;
A
#
# COMPACT_ATOMS: atom_id res chain seq x y z
N MET A 1 76.87 26.31 -23.49
CA MET A 1 76.04 25.15 -23.11
C MET A 1 74.64 25.20 -23.71
N TRP A 2 73.80 26.23 -23.44
CA TRP A 2 72.46 26.33 -24.06
C TRP A 2 72.51 26.57 -25.58
N GLN A 3 73.43 27.43 -26.05
CA GLN A 3 73.61 27.68 -27.48
C GLN A 3 74.13 26.44 -28.23
N ASP A 4 75.07 25.70 -27.65
CA ASP A 4 75.62 24.47 -28.22
C ASP A 4 74.55 23.36 -28.34
N ILE A 5 73.64 23.27 -27.36
CA ILE A 5 72.51 22.33 -27.39
C ILE A 5 71.52 22.72 -28.50
N VAL A 6 71.25 24.01 -28.69
CA VAL A 6 70.36 24.51 -29.75
C VAL A 6 70.95 24.28 -31.14
N GLU A 7 72.27 24.47 -31.31
CA GLU A 7 72.95 24.17 -32.57
C GLU A 7 73.00 22.67 -32.87
N ALA A 8 73.27 21.82 -31.87
CA ALA A 8 73.24 20.37 -32.02
C ALA A 8 71.84 19.85 -32.37
N LEU A 9 70.78 20.41 -31.77
CA LEU A 9 69.39 20.12 -32.12
C LEU A 9 69.05 20.55 -33.55
N ARG A 10 69.51 21.73 -33.99
CA ARG A 10 69.33 22.20 -35.37
C ARG A 10 70.03 21.29 -36.39
N ALA A 11 71.23 20.83 -36.09
CA ALA A 11 71.97 19.90 -36.94
C ALA A 11 71.30 18.51 -37.01
N GLN A 12 70.76 18.02 -35.89
CA GLN A 12 69.99 16.77 -35.82
C GLN A 12 68.65 16.89 -36.56
N LEU A 13 67.94 18.02 -36.46
CA LEU A 13 66.68 18.28 -37.18
C LEU A 13 66.87 18.50 -38.68
N ALA A 14 68.09 18.80 -39.16
CA ALA A 14 68.41 18.83 -40.59
C ALA A 14 68.52 17.42 -41.20
N ASN A 15 68.66 16.37 -40.37
CA ASN A 15 68.61 14.99 -40.81
C ASN A 15 67.15 14.57 -41.07
N GLN A 16 66.84 14.24 -42.32
CA GLN A 16 65.49 13.86 -42.75
C GLN A 16 64.88 12.71 -41.93
N VAL A 17 65.70 11.77 -41.45
CA VAL A 17 65.24 10.65 -40.62
C VAL A 17 64.83 11.10 -39.22
N VAL A 18 65.62 11.97 -38.60
CA VAL A 18 65.35 12.50 -37.25
C VAL A 18 64.16 13.47 -37.30
N ALA A 19 64.10 14.34 -38.31
CA ALA A 19 62.95 15.20 -38.55
C ALA A 19 61.67 14.40 -38.77
N GLY A 20 61.73 13.30 -39.54
CA GLY A 20 60.61 12.39 -39.74
C GLY A 20 60.15 11.70 -38.44
N ALA A 21 61.09 11.24 -37.60
CA ALA A 21 60.79 10.63 -36.32
C ALA A 21 60.14 11.61 -35.33
N VAL A 22 60.65 12.85 -35.25
CA VAL A 22 60.06 13.92 -34.42
C VAL A 22 58.67 14.30 -34.93
N ALA A 23 58.47 14.42 -36.24
CA ALA A 23 57.17 14.72 -36.83
C ALA A 23 56.15 13.61 -36.51
N LEU A 24 56.53 12.33 -36.66
CA LEU A 24 55.68 11.20 -36.28
C LEU A 24 55.37 11.18 -34.78
N GLY A 25 56.35 11.53 -33.93
CA GLY A 25 56.16 11.66 -32.49
C GLY A 25 55.15 12.76 -32.14
N LEU A 26 55.26 13.93 -32.76
CA LEU A 26 54.32 15.05 -32.57
C LEU A 26 52.91 14.72 -33.08
N ILE A 27 52.80 14.04 -34.23
CA ILE A 27 51.52 13.53 -34.74
C ILE A 27 50.92 12.50 -33.77
N GLY A 28 51.75 11.61 -33.20
CA GLY A 28 51.31 10.64 -32.20
C GLY A 28 50.79 11.30 -30.92
N VAL A 29 51.49 12.32 -30.41
CA VAL A 29 51.04 13.11 -29.25
C VAL A 29 49.74 13.87 -29.56
N ALA A 30 49.65 14.50 -30.73
CA ALA A 30 48.44 15.19 -31.15
C ALA A 30 47.26 14.21 -31.31
N ALA A 31 47.46 13.06 -31.94
CA ALA A 31 46.44 12.02 -32.07
C ALA A 31 46.00 11.47 -30.71
N ALA A 32 46.92 11.28 -29.77
CA ALA A 32 46.61 10.85 -28.41
C ALA A 32 45.81 11.92 -27.63
N ALA A 33 46.17 13.19 -27.76
CA ALA A 33 45.45 14.31 -27.15
C ALA A 33 44.04 14.48 -27.74
N LEU A 34 43.89 14.31 -29.05
CA LEU A 34 42.59 14.41 -29.74
C LEU A 34 41.70 13.17 -29.52
N ARG A 35 42.25 12.04 -29.05
CA ARG A 35 41.49 10.78 -28.85
C ARG A 35 40.33 10.93 -27.87
N GLY A 36 40.45 11.79 -26.85
CA GLY A 36 39.40 12.03 -25.86
C GLY A 36 38.33 13.05 -26.26
N LEU A 37 38.63 13.91 -27.25
CA LEU A 37 37.73 14.99 -27.66
C LEU A 37 36.38 14.51 -28.21
N PRO A 38 36.31 13.48 -29.07
CA PRO A 38 35.03 12.97 -29.55
C PRO A 38 34.10 12.53 -28.41
N GLY A 39 34.64 11.86 -27.40
CA GLY A 39 33.88 11.42 -26.22
C GLY A 39 33.39 12.60 -25.37
N ALA A 40 34.25 13.59 -25.15
CA ALA A 40 33.90 14.80 -24.41
C ALA A 40 32.80 15.61 -25.13
N LEU A 41 32.97 15.85 -26.44
CA LEU A 41 31.99 16.54 -27.28
C LEU A 41 30.65 15.79 -27.33
N TRP A 42 30.70 14.46 -27.49
CA TRP A 42 29.51 13.62 -27.46
C TRP A 42 28.76 13.72 -26.12
N SER A 43 29.48 13.69 -24.99
CA SER A 43 28.87 13.83 -23.66
C SER A 43 28.22 15.21 -23.44
N GLN A 44 28.77 16.25 -24.06
CA GLN A 44 28.26 17.61 -23.94
C GLN A 44 27.02 17.81 -24.82
N LEU A 45 27.04 17.26 -26.04
CA LEU A 45 25.88 17.21 -26.93
C LEU A 45 24.74 16.41 -26.32
N GLN A 46 25.03 15.26 -25.70
CA GLN A 46 24.03 14.49 -24.95
C GLN A 46 23.41 15.33 -23.84
N ARG A 47 24.21 16.04 -23.04
CA ARG A 47 23.68 16.92 -21.98
C ARG A 47 22.90 18.13 -22.49
N ALA A 48 23.19 18.61 -23.70
CA ALA A 48 22.51 19.75 -24.30
C ALA A 48 21.15 19.37 -24.92
N PHE A 49 21.05 18.18 -25.52
CA PHE A 49 19.88 17.76 -26.30
C PHE A 49 19.08 16.62 -25.69
N VAL A 50 19.57 16.01 -24.61
CA VAL A 50 18.90 14.90 -23.95
C VAL A 50 18.66 15.26 -22.49
N VAL A 51 17.40 15.18 -22.08
CA VAL A 51 17.03 15.12 -20.67
C VAL A 51 16.97 13.66 -20.24
N THR A 52 17.58 13.33 -19.11
CA THR A 52 17.55 12.00 -18.52
C THR A 52 17.08 12.07 -17.06
N ALA A 53 16.06 11.30 -16.72
CA ALA A 53 15.65 11.03 -15.35
C ALA A 53 16.12 9.64 -14.93
N THR A 54 16.56 9.53 -13.68
CA THR A 54 17.03 8.25 -13.11
C THR A 54 16.05 7.81 -12.03
N LEU A 55 15.58 6.57 -12.13
CA LEU A 55 14.68 5.89 -11.20
C LEU A 55 15.42 4.72 -10.58
N ASP A 56 15.27 4.54 -9.27
CA ASP A 56 15.96 3.52 -8.48
C ASP A 56 14.93 2.61 -7.81
N SER A 57 15.17 1.30 -7.81
CA SER A 57 14.28 0.27 -7.24
C SER A 57 14.02 0.42 -5.74
N ARG A 58 14.80 1.26 -5.03
CA ARG A 58 14.56 1.62 -3.63
C ARG A 58 13.38 2.58 -3.42
N ASN A 59 12.80 3.11 -4.49
CA ASN A 59 11.72 4.09 -4.44
C ASN A 59 10.42 3.52 -5.03
N ASP A 60 9.28 3.77 -4.37
CA ASP A 60 7.94 3.39 -4.84
C ASP A 60 7.61 3.87 -6.26
N LEU A 61 8.27 4.94 -6.73
CA LEU A 61 8.14 5.46 -8.09
C LEU A 61 8.61 4.46 -9.14
N PHE A 62 9.57 3.58 -8.82
CA PHE A 62 10.05 2.54 -9.74
C PHE A 62 8.94 1.54 -10.09
N GLU A 63 8.25 1.01 -9.06
CA GLU A 63 7.11 0.10 -9.23
C GLU A 63 5.94 0.78 -9.93
N ALA A 64 5.65 2.04 -9.58
CA ALA A 64 4.64 2.84 -10.25
C ALA A 64 4.96 3.03 -11.74
N PHE A 65 6.22 3.26 -12.07
CA PHE A 65 6.68 3.43 -13.45
C PHE A 65 6.59 2.12 -14.24
N ILE A 66 6.98 0.98 -13.66
CA ILE A 66 6.81 -0.33 -14.29
C ILE A 66 5.34 -0.62 -14.59
N GLY A 67 4.45 -0.43 -13.61
CA GLY A 67 3.02 -0.63 -13.81
C GLY A 67 2.43 0.29 -14.88
N TRP A 68 2.86 1.56 -14.90
CA TRP A 68 2.47 2.50 -15.96
C TRP A 68 2.97 2.04 -17.34
N LEU A 69 4.21 1.53 -17.42
CA LEU A 69 4.83 1.10 -18.67
C LEU A 69 4.17 -0.14 -19.29
N ASP A 70 3.71 -1.06 -18.44
CA ASP A 70 2.95 -2.26 -18.80
C ASP A 70 1.57 -1.89 -19.39
N ASP A 71 0.90 -0.91 -18.78
CA ASP A 71 -0.36 -0.35 -19.30
C ASP A 71 -0.16 0.44 -20.60
N GLN A 72 1.02 1.01 -20.82
CA GLN A 72 1.33 1.64 -22.10
C GLN A 72 1.55 0.59 -23.19
N ARG A 73 1.24 0.97 -24.44
CA ARG A 73 1.57 0.17 -25.65
C ARG A 73 3.05 -0.19 -25.78
N LEU A 74 3.93 0.40 -24.96
CA LEU A 74 5.35 0.10 -24.94
C LEU A 74 5.66 -1.26 -24.28
N GLY A 75 5.15 -1.52 -23.08
CA GLY A 75 5.38 -2.81 -22.40
C GLY A 75 4.91 -3.98 -23.26
N GLN A 76 3.74 -3.81 -23.88
CA GLN A 76 3.11 -4.80 -24.76
C GLN A 76 3.82 -5.04 -26.09
N ARG A 77 4.67 -4.11 -26.56
CA ARG A 77 5.40 -4.22 -27.84
C ARG A 77 6.90 -4.45 -27.67
N SER A 78 7.39 -4.50 -26.43
CA SER A 78 8.79 -4.81 -26.20
C SER A 78 9.09 -6.22 -26.70
N ARG A 79 10.14 -6.36 -27.53
CA ARG A 79 10.62 -7.67 -27.98
C ARG A 79 11.48 -8.37 -26.93
N TRP A 80 11.99 -7.61 -25.96
CA TRP A 80 12.81 -8.12 -24.87
C TRP A 80 12.20 -7.69 -23.53
N PHE A 81 11.57 -8.64 -22.86
CA PHE A 81 10.81 -8.39 -21.64
C PHE A 81 11.19 -9.40 -20.54
N THR A 82 11.15 -8.93 -19.31
CA THR A 82 11.15 -9.74 -18.10
C THR A 82 9.72 -10.17 -17.80
N VAL A 83 9.58 -11.44 -17.47
CA VAL A 83 8.32 -12.01 -16.98
C VAL A 83 8.40 -12.06 -15.46
N ILE A 84 7.46 -11.38 -14.80
CA ILE A 84 7.33 -11.42 -13.34
C ILE A 84 5.98 -12.04 -13.05
N GLN A 85 5.96 -13.05 -12.19
CA GLN A 85 4.72 -13.58 -11.66
C GLN A 85 4.18 -12.55 -10.67
N SER A 86 3.14 -11.81 -11.06
CA SER A 86 2.53 -10.86 -10.13
C SER A 86 1.85 -11.63 -9.01
N LYS A 87 1.80 -11.07 -7.80
CA LYS A 87 0.98 -11.67 -6.74
C LYS A 87 -0.47 -11.70 -7.27
N PRO A 88 -1.15 -12.85 -7.23
CA PRO A 88 -2.51 -12.94 -7.76
C PRO A 88 -3.36 -11.89 -7.05
N PRO A 89 -4.13 -11.06 -7.77
CA PRO A 89 -4.99 -10.07 -7.17
C PRO A 89 -6.22 -10.75 -6.56
N VAL A 90 -6.00 -11.56 -5.52
CA VAL A 90 -7.01 -12.45 -4.89
C VAL A 90 -7.47 -13.55 -5.85
N ALA A 91 -7.73 -14.75 -5.33
CA ALA A 91 -8.42 -15.80 -6.07
C ALA A 91 -9.84 -15.32 -6.40
N GLU A 92 -10.03 -14.77 -7.60
CA GLU A 92 -11.35 -14.63 -8.20
C GLU A 92 -11.83 -16.05 -8.56
N GLU A 93 -13.00 -16.47 -8.10
CA GLU A 93 -13.57 -17.77 -8.47
C GLU A 93 -13.69 -17.85 -9.99
N GLY A 94 -12.92 -18.76 -10.60
CA GLY A 94 -12.84 -18.95 -12.05
C GLY A 94 -11.61 -18.33 -12.72
N ALA A 95 -10.77 -17.58 -11.99
CA ALA A 95 -9.44 -17.23 -12.47
C ALA A 95 -8.53 -18.47 -12.38
N ASP A 96 -7.85 -18.77 -13.48
CA ASP A 96 -6.81 -19.80 -13.57
C ASP A 96 -5.88 -19.66 -12.35
N ASP A 97 -5.58 -20.77 -11.65
CA ASP A 97 -4.75 -20.80 -10.41
C ASP A 97 -3.33 -20.25 -10.61
N ASN A 98 -3.02 -19.85 -11.85
CA ASN A 98 -1.81 -19.21 -12.29
C ASN A 98 -1.90 -17.70 -12.00
N PRO A 99 -1.04 -17.15 -11.13
CA PRO A 99 -0.94 -15.71 -10.95
C PRO A 99 -0.70 -15.01 -12.29
N PRO A 100 -1.36 -13.86 -12.54
CA PRO A 100 -1.21 -13.17 -13.81
C PRO A 100 0.26 -12.81 -14.03
N LEU A 101 0.76 -13.12 -15.22
CA LEU A 101 2.10 -12.73 -15.62
C LEU A 101 2.09 -11.22 -15.90
N GLN A 102 2.97 -10.51 -15.23
CA GLN A 102 3.27 -9.12 -15.54
C GLN A 102 4.51 -9.07 -16.43
N PHE A 103 4.42 -8.31 -17.51
CA PHE A 103 5.50 -8.16 -18.46
C PHE A 103 6.13 -6.78 -18.29
N SER A 104 7.45 -6.71 -18.15
CA SER A 104 8.17 -5.43 -18.08
C SER A 104 9.37 -5.46 -19.02
N PRO A 105 9.84 -4.33 -19.57
CA PRO A 105 11.04 -4.34 -20.40
C PRO A 105 12.26 -4.88 -19.64
N ALA A 106 12.97 -5.81 -20.27
CA ALA A 106 14.13 -6.47 -19.66
C ALA A 106 15.30 -5.49 -19.42
N PRO A 107 16.31 -5.85 -18.61
CA PRO A 107 17.54 -5.09 -18.52
C PRO A 107 18.16 -4.87 -19.91
N GLY A 108 18.53 -3.62 -20.21
CA GLY A 108 18.97 -3.21 -21.55
C GLY A 108 18.40 -1.87 -21.99
N LEU A 109 18.50 -1.58 -23.28
CA LEU A 109 18.08 -0.32 -23.90
C LEU A 109 16.82 -0.52 -24.76
N HIS A 110 15.79 0.27 -24.49
CA HIS A 110 14.49 0.21 -25.17
C HIS A 110 14.12 1.58 -25.71
N PHE A 111 13.60 1.65 -26.94
CA PHE A 111 13.19 2.92 -27.58
C PHE A 111 11.67 2.99 -27.72
N PHE A 112 11.12 4.18 -27.56
CA PHE A 112 9.68 4.40 -27.68
C PHE A 112 9.32 5.84 -28.03
N TRP A 113 8.09 6.00 -28.51
CA TRP A 113 7.50 7.31 -28.78
C TRP A 113 6.51 7.67 -27.68
N TYR A 114 6.65 8.87 -27.11
CA TYR A 114 5.71 9.43 -26.15
C TYR A 114 5.38 10.87 -26.51
N ARG A 115 4.09 11.17 -26.72
CA ARG A 115 3.58 12.49 -27.14
C ARG A 115 4.38 13.09 -28.32
N GLY A 116 4.71 12.28 -29.32
CA GLY A 116 5.43 12.69 -30.53
C GLY A 116 6.95 12.86 -30.38
N ARG A 117 7.54 12.45 -29.24
CA ARG A 117 8.99 12.53 -28.99
C ARG A 117 9.62 11.16 -28.86
N LEU A 118 10.83 11.03 -29.39
CA LEU A 118 11.64 9.82 -29.22
C LEU A 118 12.24 9.79 -27.82
N MET A 119 11.94 8.73 -27.10
CA MET A 119 12.44 8.43 -25.77
C MET A 119 13.13 7.07 -25.74
N TRP A 120 14.00 6.87 -24.76
CA TRP A 120 14.57 5.57 -24.49
C TRP A 120 14.69 5.31 -23.00
N LEU A 121 14.54 4.03 -22.64
CA LEU A 121 14.68 3.51 -21.29
C LEU A 121 15.90 2.60 -21.27
N LYS A 122 16.88 2.90 -20.43
CA LYS A 122 17.99 2.01 -20.12
C LYS A 122 17.81 1.43 -18.74
N ARG A 123 17.59 0.11 -18.61
CA ARG A 123 17.47 -0.60 -17.33
C ARG A 123 18.79 -1.34 -17.05
N GLU A 124 19.38 -1.08 -15.89
CA GLU A 124 20.61 -1.70 -15.42
C GLU A 124 20.37 -2.39 -14.08
N ILE A 125 20.98 -3.56 -13.90
CA ILE A 125 20.95 -4.30 -12.63
C ILE A 125 22.37 -4.29 -12.06
N ALA A 126 22.52 -3.71 -10.87
CA ALA A 126 23.75 -3.79 -10.10
C ALA A 126 23.62 -4.88 -9.03
N MET A 127 24.51 -5.87 -9.09
CA MET A 127 24.60 -6.95 -8.09
C MET A 127 25.68 -6.60 -7.06
N ASN A 128 25.29 -5.87 -6.02
CA ASN A 128 26.15 -5.57 -4.87
C ASN A 128 25.68 -6.40 -3.66
N LEU A 129 25.86 -5.91 -2.41
CA LEU A 129 25.26 -6.52 -1.22
C LEU A 129 23.72 -6.63 -1.29
N GLN A 130 23.10 -5.79 -2.13
CA GLN A 130 21.68 -5.82 -2.50
C GLN A 130 21.56 -5.72 -4.03
N VAL A 131 20.52 -6.32 -4.59
CA VAL A 131 20.16 -6.15 -6.00
C VAL A 131 19.50 -4.79 -6.15
N ILE A 132 20.18 -3.85 -6.79
CA ILE A 132 19.66 -2.51 -7.08
C ILE A 132 19.41 -2.42 -8.57
N GLU A 133 18.19 -2.10 -8.95
CA GLU A 133 17.85 -1.83 -10.33
C GLU A 133 17.73 -0.32 -10.57
N THR A 134 18.35 0.14 -11.65
CA THR A 134 18.33 1.55 -12.04
C THR A 134 17.76 1.67 -13.45
N MET A 135 16.83 2.61 -13.62
CA MET A 135 16.22 2.94 -14.90
C MET A 135 16.55 4.38 -15.29
N HIS A 136 17.22 4.55 -16.42
CA HIS A 136 17.47 5.84 -17.04
C HIS A 136 16.46 6.08 -18.14
N LEU A 137 15.51 6.97 -17.87
CA LEU A 137 14.52 7.42 -18.83
C LEU A 137 15.02 8.69 -19.52
N SER A 138 15.22 8.64 -20.83
CA SER A 138 15.79 9.75 -21.60
C SER A 138 14.86 10.19 -22.72
N ALA A 139 14.90 11.47 -23.06
CA ALA A 139 14.13 12.04 -24.16
C ALA A 139 14.98 12.97 -25.03
N LEU A 140 14.90 12.79 -26.34
CA LEU A 140 15.53 13.68 -27.31
C LEU A 140 14.78 15.01 -27.39
N PHE A 141 15.50 16.13 -27.32
CA PHE A 141 14.97 17.50 -27.27
C PHE A 141 13.92 17.70 -26.16
N GLY A 142 13.97 16.87 -25.11
CA GLY A 142 13.10 16.99 -23.95
C GLY A 142 13.57 18.07 -23.00
N SER A 143 12.63 18.69 -22.29
CA SER A 143 12.92 19.62 -21.21
C SER A 143 12.66 18.94 -19.86
N ARG A 144 13.33 19.42 -18.80
CA ARG A 144 13.09 18.94 -17.43
C ARG A 144 11.60 19.05 -17.02
N PRO A 145 10.88 20.16 -17.26
CA PRO A 145 9.45 20.25 -16.92
C PRO A 145 8.58 19.20 -17.62
N MET A 146 8.91 18.82 -18.86
CA MET A 146 8.18 17.75 -19.56
C MET A 146 8.39 16.39 -18.89
N MET A 147 9.62 16.10 -18.47
CA MET A 147 9.94 14.86 -17.76
C MET A 147 9.25 14.83 -16.39
N GLU A 148 9.27 15.94 -15.66
CA GLU A 148 8.56 16.09 -14.39
C GLU A 148 7.04 15.88 -14.56
N GLN A 149 6.42 16.49 -15.58
CA GLN A 149 5.00 16.31 -15.86
C GLN A 149 4.65 14.85 -16.21
N MET A 150 5.52 14.17 -16.97
CA MET A 150 5.35 12.76 -17.28
C MET A 150 5.42 11.89 -16.02
N LEU A 151 6.42 12.08 -15.17
CA LEU A 151 6.58 11.33 -13.92
C LEU A 151 5.46 11.63 -12.92
N GLN A 152 4.98 12.86 -12.85
CA GLN A 152 3.77 13.19 -12.08
C GLN A 152 2.54 12.45 -12.63
N GLY A 153 2.41 12.34 -13.95
CA GLY A 153 1.36 11.54 -14.59
C GLY A 153 1.46 10.04 -14.26
N VAL A 154 2.67 9.49 -14.17
CA VAL A 154 2.93 8.11 -13.72
C VAL A 154 2.44 7.92 -12.27
N VAL A 155 2.77 8.85 -11.38
CA VAL A 155 2.30 8.81 -9.98
C VAL A 155 0.78 8.91 -9.90
N ALA A 156 0.17 9.80 -10.68
CA ALA A 156 -1.28 9.95 -10.73
C ALA A 156 -1.96 8.66 -11.23
N HIS A 157 -1.45 8.07 -12.31
CA HIS A 157 -1.95 6.81 -12.88
C HIS A 157 -1.83 5.63 -11.90
N ALA A 158 -0.70 5.51 -11.22
CA ALA A 158 -0.53 4.52 -10.16
C ALA A 158 -1.47 4.79 -8.96
N GLY A 159 -1.74 6.07 -8.69
CA GLY A 159 -2.75 6.52 -7.73
C GLY A 159 -4.16 6.06 -8.11
N GLU A 160 -4.58 6.25 -9.36
CA GLU A 160 -5.89 5.82 -9.88
C GLU A 160 -6.07 4.31 -9.82
N ARG A 161 -5.05 3.52 -10.22
CA ARG A 161 -5.08 2.04 -10.07
C ARG A 161 -5.26 1.61 -8.62
N ARG A 162 -4.71 2.37 -7.67
CA ARG A 162 -4.83 2.12 -6.23
C ARG A 162 -6.07 2.78 -5.61
N ALA A 163 -6.70 3.74 -6.29
CA ALA A 163 -7.82 4.54 -5.77
C ALA A 163 -9.08 3.70 -5.53
N HIS A 164 -9.18 2.52 -6.13
CA HIS A 164 -10.31 1.61 -5.90
C HIS A 164 -9.95 0.42 -5.00
N ARG A 165 -8.70 0.34 -4.51
CA ARG A 165 -8.25 -0.75 -3.64
C ARG A 165 -7.88 -0.25 -2.24
N LEU A 166 -8.18 -1.07 -1.25
CA LEU A 166 -7.79 -0.95 0.14
C LEU A 166 -6.50 -1.75 0.34
N ALA A 167 -5.40 -1.06 0.64
CA ALA A 167 -4.12 -1.70 0.93
C ALA A 167 -4.16 -2.28 2.35
N LEU A 168 -3.89 -3.58 2.47
CA LEU A 168 -3.90 -4.34 3.71
C LEU A 168 -2.47 -4.62 4.16
N PHE A 169 -2.11 -4.08 5.32
CA PHE A 169 -0.82 -4.29 5.95
C PHE A 169 -1.00 -5.20 7.15
N THR A 170 -0.13 -6.20 7.27
CA THR A 170 -0.01 -7.04 8.45
C THR A 170 1.42 -6.92 8.99
N VAL A 171 1.63 -7.35 10.23
CA VAL A 171 2.97 -7.45 10.79
C VAL A 171 3.68 -8.63 10.16
N ASP A 172 4.95 -8.47 9.79
CA ASP A 172 5.77 -9.55 9.26
C ASP A 172 5.95 -10.71 10.26
N ARG A 173 6.56 -11.80 9.77
CA ARG A 173 6.84 -13.00 10.56
C ARG A 173 7.83 -12.78 11.71
N TRP A 174 8.51 -11.64 11.76
CA TRP A 174 9.51 -11.31 12.77
C TRP A 174 8.98 -10.33 13.83
N GLY A 175 7.82 -9.70 13.59
CA GLY A 175 7.25 -8.73 14.51
C GLY A 175 7.82 -7.31 14.38
N GLU A 176 8.57 -7.01 13.31
CA GLU A 176 9.40 -5.81 13.25
C GLU A 176 8.85 -4.74 12.29
N GLN A 177 8.20 -5.14 11.20
CA GLN A 177 7.78 -4.22 10.15
C GLN A 177 6.37 -4.50 9.62
N TRP A 178 5.73 -3.44 9.14
CA TRP A 178 4.51 -3.54 8.33
C TRP A 178 4.87 -4.03 6.94
N HIS A 179 4.21 -5.07 6.48
CA HIS A 179 4.32 -5.54 5.09
C HIS A 179 2.95 -5.48 4.41
N LEU A 180 2.93 -5.13 3.13
CA LEU A 180 1.73 -5.18 2.31
C LEU A 180 1.36 -6.64 2.07
N ALA A 181 0.33 -7.12 2.75
CA ALA A 181 -0.17 -8.48 2.66
C ALA A 181 -1.02 -8.68 1.41
N ASP A 182 -1.94 -7.74 1.16
CA ASP A 182 -2.95 -7.86 0.12
C ASP A 182 -3.53 -6.47 -0.25
N ALA A 183 -4.26 -6.38 -1.36
CA ALA A 183 -5.01 -5.20 -1.76
C ALA A 183 -6.43 -5.62 -2.19
N LYS A 184 -7.44 -5.32 -1.38
CA LYS A 184 -8.84 -5.71 -1.66
C LYS A 184 -9.63 -4.57 -2.33
N PRO A 185 -10.70 -4.86 -3.09
CA PRO A 185 -11.61 -3.81 -3.55
C PRO A 185 -12.13 -3.00 -2.35
N ARG A 186 -12.20 -1.68 -2.50
CA ARG A 186 -12.80 -0.80 -1.48
C ARG A 186 -14.28 -1.13 -1.33
N ARG A 187 -14.73 -1.07 -0.08
CA ARG A 187 -16.13 -1.23 0.30
C ARG A 187 -16.53 0.00 1.11
N SER A 188 -17.74 0.51 0.89
CA SER A 188 -18.33 1.57 1.72
C SER A 188 -18.93 0.99 3.00
N LEU A 189 -19.14 1.82 4.03
CA LEU A 189 -19.84 1.43 5.25
C LEU A 189 -21.27 0.94 4.94
N SER A 190 -21.94 1.52 3.93
CA SER A 190 -23.25 1.06 3.44
C SER A 190 -23.26 -0.38 2.92
N SER A 191 -22.09 -0.94 2.59
CA SER A 191 -21.96 -2.35 2.22
C SER A 191 -21.98 -3.30 3.41
N VAL A 192 -22.01 -2.80 4.65
CA VAL A 192 -22.21 -3.60 5.86
C VAL A 192 -23.57 -3.22 6.42
N VAL A 193 -24.46 -4.20 6.59
CA VAL A 193 -25.81 -3.95 7.09
C VAL A 193 -25.77 -3.81 8.61
N LEU A 194 -25.62 -2.57 9.06
CA LEU A 194 -25.57 -2.21 10.47
C LEU A 194 -26.94 -1.82 11.01
N ASP A 195 -27.06 -1.85 12.33
CA ASP A 195 -28.16 -1.20 13.01
C ASP A 195 -28.16 0.31 12.68
N ALA A 196 -29.35 0.89 12.52
CA ALA A 196 -29.48 2.27 12.02
C ALA A 196 -28.81 3.29 12.95
N ASP A 197 -28.88 3.07 14.26
CA ASP A 197 -28.25 3.96 15.23
C ASP A 197 -26.73 3.78 15.24
N ALA A 198 -26.25 2.54 15.23
CA ALA A 198 -24.82 2.26 15.17
C ALA A 198 -24.16 2.83 13.89
N ALA A 199 -24.83 2.67 12.74
CA ALA A 199 -24.35 3.19 11.46
C ALA A 199 -24.26 4.72 11.45
N ARG A 200 -25.35 5.38 11.90
CA ARG A 200 -25.44 6.84 11.97
C ARG A 200 -24.42 7.43 12.92
N CYS A 201 -24.34 6.91 14.15
CA CYS A 201 -23.40 7.40 15.14
C CYS A 201 -21.95 7.28 14.64
N LEU A 202 -21.57 6.12 14.08
CA LEU A 202 -20.21 5.91 13.55
C LEU A 202 -19.90 6.86 12.38
N HIS A 203 -20.85 7.03 11.46
CA HIS A 203 -20.70 7.93 10.33
C HIS A 203 -20.56 9.40 10.79
N ASP A 204 -21.46 9.87 11.64
CA ASP A 204 -21.46 11.26 12.12
C ASP A 204 -20.17 11.58 12.90
N ASP A 205 -19.74 10.68 13.79
CA ASP A 205 -18.52 10.87 14.58
C ASP A 205 -17.27 10.96 13.71
N ILE A 206 -17.15 10.07 12.73
CA ILE A 206 -15.94 10.00 11.91
C ILE A 206 -15.83 11.20 10.98
N HIS A 207 -16.93 11.60 10.35
CA HIS A 207 -16.96 12.79 9.50
C HIS A 207 -16.70 14.06 10.30
N HIS A 208 -17.24 14.14 11.52
CA HIS A 208 -16.95 15.24 12.44
C HIS A 208 -15.48 15.29 12.88
N PHE A 209 -14.88 14.15 13.23
CA PHE A 209 -13.47 14.05 13.59
C PHE A 209 -12.55 14.50 12.45
N PHE A 210 -12.83 14.08 11.21
CA PHE A 210 -12.05 14.50 10.05
C PHE A 210 -12.25 15.97 9.69
N GLY A 211 -13.47 16.49 9.83
CA GLY A 211 -13.79 17.90 9.59
C GLY A 211 -13.13 18.87 10.57
N ARG A 212 -12.62 18.38 11.70
CA ARG A 212 -12.01 19.21 12.77
C ARG A 212 -10.49 19.17 12.83
N ARG A 213 -9.80 18.63 11.82
CA ARG A 213 -8.33 18.54 11.80
C ARG A 213 -7.63 19.85 12.22
N ASP A 214 -8.02 20.97 11.62
CA ASP A 214 -7.38 22.26 11.89
C ASP A 214 -7.64 22.76 13.32
N TRP A 215 -8.80 22.43 13.88
CA TRP A 215 -9.14 22.75 15.27
C TRP A 215 -8.27 21.95 16.26
N TYR A 216 -8.03 20.66 16.01
CA TYR A 216 -7.10 19.85 16.82
C TYR A 216 -5.70 20.45 16.83
N ALA A 217 -5.21 20.86 15.66
CA ALA A 217 -3.90 21.51 15.52
C ALA A 217 -3.83 22.84 16.28
N GLN A 218 -4.87 23.69 16.19
CA GLN A 218 -4.93 24.97 16.92
C GLN A 218 -4.95 24.79 18.43
N MET A 219 -5.58 23.73 18.93
CA MET A 219 -5.66 23.43 20.36
C MET A 219 -4.44 22.67 20.89
N GLY A 220 -3.50 22.26 20.03
CA GLY A 220 -2.35 21.44 20.41
C GLY A 220 -2.73 20.04 20.89
N ILE A 221 -3.90 19.54 20.49
CA ILE A 221 -4.39 18.21 20.85
C ILE A 221 -4.00 17.24 19.73
N PRO A 222 -3.39 16.08 20.05
CA PRO A 222 -3.08 15.08 19.04
C PRO A 222 -4.31 14.69 18.22
N TRP A 223 -4.23 14.83 16.89
CA TRP A 223 -5.34 14.48 15.99
C TRP A 223 -5.41 12.96 15.78
N ARG A 224 -6.01 12.28 16.76
CA ARG A 224 -6.21 10.83 16.80
C ARG A 224 -7.61 10.48 17.30
N ARG A 225 -8.13 9.32 16.88
CA ARG A 225 -9.44 8.81 17.30
C ARG A 225 -9.38 7.32 17.56
N GLY A 226 -9.90 6.89 18.70
CA GLY A 226 -10.05 5.48 19.06
C GLY A 226 -11.49 5.01 19.04
N TYR A 227 -11.75 3.89 18.38
CA TYR A 227 -13.04 3.22 18.35
C TYR A 227 -12.95 1.84 18.97
N LEU A 228 -13.95 1.46 19.75
CA LEU A 228 -14.14 0.11 20.25
C LEU A 228 -15.41 -0.49 19.65
N LEU A 229 -15.25 -1.53 18.83
CA LEU A 229 -16.35 -2.31 18.27
C LEU A 229 -16.52 -3.57 19.12
N HIS A 230 -17.64 -3.71 19.81
CA HIS A 230 -17.87 -4.85 20.71
C HIS A 230 -19.21 -5.54 20.46
N GLY A 231 -19.31 -6.82 20.83
CA GLY A 231 -20.54 -7.60 20.73
C GLY A 231 -20.28 -9.05 20.33
N PRO A 232 -21.31 -9.91 20.19
CA PRO A 232 -21.15 -11.34 19.92
C PRO A 232 -20.31 -11.66 18.66
N PRO A 233 -19.75 -12.87 18.54
CA PRO A 233 -19.10 -13.30 17.31
C PRO A 233 -20.07 -13.31 16.12
N GLY A 234 -19.57 -12.99 14.93
CA GLY A 234 -20.40 -13.00 13.71
C GLY A 234 -21.30 -11.76 13.51
N THR A 235 -21.10 -10.68 14.26
CA THR A 235 -21.85 -9.42 14.11
C THR A 235 -21.22 -8.39 13.17
N GLY A 236 -20.08 -8.73 12.56
CA GLY A 236 -19.45 -7.91 11.52
C GLY A 236 -18.43 -6.88 12.00
N LYS A 237 -17.95 -6.95 13.26
CA LYS A 237 -16.92 -6.04 13.82
C LYS A 237 -15.73 -5.79 12.87
N THR A 238 -15.06 -6.85 12.42
CA THR A 238 -13.97 -6.74 11.44
C THR A 238 -14.45 -6.18 10.11
N SER A 239 -15.60 -6.62 9.61
CA SER A 239 -16.16 -6.13 8.34
C SER A 239 -16.43 -4.62 8.36
N VAL A 240 -16.89 -4.08 9.50
CA VAL A 240 -17.05 -2.64 9.72
C VAL A 240 -15.72 -1.92 9.63
N ALA A 241 -14.67 -2.40 10.30
CA ALA A 241 -13.35 -1.77 10.23
C ALA A 241 -12.79 -1.72 8.80
N TYR A 242 -12.97 -2.80 8.02
CA TYR A 242 -12.59 -2.85 6.61
C TYR A 242 -13.38 -1.85 5.75
N ALA A 243 -14.69 -1.79 5.92
CA ALA A 243 -15.54 -0.86 5.19
C ALA A 243 -15.25 0.61 5.58
N LEU A 244 -14.96 0.87 6.85
CA LEU A 244 -14.59 2.19 7.36
C LEU A 244 -13.28 2.67 6.74
N ALA A 245 -12.25 1.81 6.69
CA ALA A 245 -10.99 2.13 6.04
C ALA A 245 -11.18 2.39 4.53
N GLY A 246 -12.05 1.62 3.87
CA GLY A 246 -12.40 1.80 2.47
C GLY A 246 -13.07 3.14 2.17
N GLU A 247 -14.08 3.52 2.97
CA GLU A 247 -14.84 4.76 2.87
C GLU A 247 -13.96 5.99 3.07
N LEU A 248 -13.06 5.95 4.07
CA LEU A 248 -12.15 7.06 4.38
C LEU A 248 -10.89 7.11 3.50
N HIS A 249 -10.75 6.15 2.56
CA HIS A 249 -9.57 6.00 1.71
C HIS A 249 -8.27 5.89 2.52
N LEU A 250 -8.32 5.17 3.64
CA LEU A 250 -7.18 4.86 4.49
C LEU A 250 -6.58 3.51 4.11
N LYS A 251 -5.30 3.31 4.44
CA LYS A 251 -4.70 1.97 4.48
C LYS A 251 -5.25 1.23 5.71
N LEU A 252 -5.40 -0.08 5.64
CA LEU A 252 -5.78 -0.88 6.81
C LEU A 252 -4.57 -1.66 7.33
N CYS A 253 -4.21 -1.44 8.59
CA CYS A 253 -3.08 -2.06 9.25
C CYS A 253 -3.60 -2.99 10.35
N THR A 254 -3.59 -4.30 10.12
CA THR A 254 -4.12 -5.30 11.06
C THR A 254 -3.03 -5.81 11.98
N LEU A 255 -3.26 -5.71 13.28
CA LEU A 255 -2.34 -6.12 14.35
C LEU A 255 -3.03 -7.15 15.25
N SER A 256 -2.38 -8.30 15.44
CA SER A 256 -2.78 -9.28 16.45
C SER A 256 -1.80 -9.24 17.62
N LEU A 257 -2.32 -9.00 18.82
CA LEU A 257 -1.51 -8.92 20.05
C LEU A 257 -1.11 -10.29 20.62
N THR A 258 -1.66 -11.37 20.07
CA THR A 258 -1.30 -12.74 20.46
C THR A 258 -0.08 -13.27 19.68
N ASN A 259 0.51 -12.46 18.80
CA ASN A 259 1.73 -12.82 18.08
C ASN A 259 2.92 -12.96 19.06
N PRO A 260 3.54 -14.16 19.20
CA PRO A 260 4.64 -14.38 20.14
C PRO A 260 5.93 -13.61 19.82
N LYS A 261 6.02 -12.99 18.64
CA LYS A 261 7.17 -12.17 18.23
C LYS A 261 7.01 -10.70 18.62
N LEU A 262 5.86 -10.32 19.18
CA LEU A 262 5.64 -8.97 19.66
C LEU A 262 6.02 -8.85 21.14
N ASN A 263 6.69 -7.75 21.46
CA ASN A 263 6.99 -7.31 22.81
C ASN A 263 6.72 -5.79 22.91
N ASP A 264 6.93 -5.22 24.09
CA ASP A 264 6.63 -3.81 24.37
C ASP A 264 7.41 -2.82 23.48
N HIS A 265 8.64 -3.18 23.09
CA HIS A 265 9.44 -2.33 22.22
C HIS A 265 8.98 -2.44 20.76
N SER A 266 8.76 -3.66 20.27
CA SER A 266 8.37 -3.88 18.87
C SER A 266 6.98 -3.33 18.58
N ILE A 267 6.03 -3.41 19.52
CA ILE A 267 4.71 -2.78 19.32
C ILE A 267 4.82 -1.25 19.25
N ALA A 268 5.62 -0.62 20.12
CA ALA A 268 5.85 0.82 20.08
C ALA A 268 6.48 1.25 18.74
N ASP A 269 7.50 0.52 18.29
CA ASP A 269 8.17 0.76 17.01
C ASP A 269 7.23 0.55 15.81
N LEU A 270 6.41 -0.50 15.81
CA LEU A 270 5.40 -0.75 14.77
C LEU A 270 4.39 0.39 14.70
N LEU A 271 3.90 0.86 15.85
CA LEU A 271 2.95 1.96 15.91
C LEU A 271 3.56 3.28 15.43
N GLN A 272 4.86 3.51 15.65
CA GLN A 272 5.59 4.66 15.11
C GLN A 272 5.88 4.56 13.61
N ARG A 273 6.18 3.36 13.10
CA ARG A 273 6.48 3.07 11.68
C ARG A 273 5.22 2.82 10.85
N THR A 274 4.05 3.03 11.43
CA THR A 274 2.79 2.83 10.71
C THR A 274 2.73 3.76 9.50
N PRO A 275 2.32 3.27 8.32
CA PRO A 275 2.16 4.12 7.15
C PRO A 275 1.19 5.27 7.41
N ALA A 276 1.52 6.48 6.96
CA ALA A 276 0.61 7.63 7.06
C ALA A 276 -0.75 7.34 6.40
N ARG A 277 -1.80 7.98 6.92
CA ARG A 277 -3.21 7.80 6.51
C ARG A 277 -3.66 6.33 6.59
N SER A 278 -3.52 5.75 7.77
CA SER A 278 -3.94 4.38 8.06
C SER A 278 -4.97 4.31 9.19
N LEU A 279 -5.84 3.31 9.09
CA LEU A 279 -6.61 2.78 10.19
C LEU A 279 -5.89 1.54 10.73
N ILE A 280 -5.61 1.53 12.04
CA ILE A 280 -5.05 0.35 12.71
C ILE A 280 -6.17 -0.43 13.35
N LEU A 281 -6.28 -1.70 12.95
CA LEU A 281 -7.24 -2.65 13.48
C LEU A 281 -6.51 -3.60 14.42
N ILE A 282 -6.86 -3.56 15.70
CA ILE A 282 -6.41 -4.51 16.72
C ILE A 282 -7.56 -5.49 16.96
N GLU A 283 -7.40 -6.71 16.44
CA GLU A 283 -8.47 -7.72 16.49
C GLU A 283 -8.46 -8.52 17.80
N ASP A 284 -9.65 -8.90 18.26
CA ASP A 284 -9.91 -9.84 19.36
C ASP A 284 -9.05 -9.55 20.59
N ILE A 285 -9.08 -8.30 21.08
CA ILE A 285 -8.24 -7.89 22.20
C ILE A 285 -8.57 -8.65 23.50
N ASP A 286 -9.78 -9.18 23.65
CA ASP A 286 -10.16 -10.11 24.71
C ASP A 286 -9.32 -11.39 24.72
N ALA A 287 -8.88 -11.89 23.57
CA ALA A 287 -7.98 -13.05 23.49
C ALA A 287 -6.61 -12.73 24.15
N PHE A 288 -6.12 -11.51 23.98
CA PHE A 288 -4.90 -11.04 24.65
C PHE A 288 -5.07 -10.99 26.18
N PHE A 289 -6.19 -10.45 26.68
CA PHE A 289 -6.47 -10.45 28.12
C PHE A 289 -6.62 -11.86 28.70
N ASN A 290 -7.32 -12.75 28.00
CA ASN A 290 -7.50 -14.15 28.40
C ASN A 290 -6.17 -14.92 28.44
N ALA A 291 -5.32 -14.74 27.44
CA ALA A 291 -4.01 -15.39 27.41
C ALA A 291 -3.09 -14.88 28.53
N ARG A 292 -3.17 -13.58 28.88
CA ARG A 292 -2.46 -13.02 30.04
C ARG A 292 -2.98 -13.54 31.38
N GLN A 293 -4.30 -13.70 31.54
CA GLN A 293 -4.87 -14.32 32.75
C GLN A 293 -4.37 -15.77 32.93
N LYS A 294 -4.19 -16.50 31.82
CA LYS A 294 -3.61 -17.85 31.81
C LYS A 294 -2.08 -17.88 31.93
N GLN A 295 -1.42 -16.73 32.10
CA GLN A 295 0.04 -16.59 32.17
C GLN A 295 0.77 -17.25 30.98
N ASP A 296 0.23 -17.09 29.76
CA ASP A 296 0.87 -17.60 28.56
C ASP A 296 2.21 -16.88 28.32
N THR A 297 3.32 -17.57 28.60
CA THR A 297 4.68 -17.03 28.52
C THR A 297 5.11 -16.72 27.09
N ARG A 298 4.34 -17.13 26.07
CA ARG A 298 4.61 -16.80 24.67
C ARG A 298 4.22 -15.37 24.32
N ILE A 299 3.37 -14.71 25.11
CA ILE A 299 2.97 -13.32 24.88
C ILE A 299 3.87 -12.41 25.69
N GLU A 300 4.83 -11.79 25.02
CA GLU A 300 5.78 -10.85 25.65
C GLU A 300 5.23 -9.41 25.73
N VAL A 301 4.16 -9.10 25.00
CA VAL A 301 3.49 -7.79 25.10
C VAL A 301 2.80 -7.66 26.47
N SER A 302 3.21 -6.65 27.22
CA SER A 302 2.55 -6.23 28.46
C SER A 302 1.41 -5.26 28.15
N PHE A 303 0.41 -5.22 29.05
CA PHE A 303 -0.68 -4.25 28.90
C PHE A 303 -0.18 -2.82 29.04
N SER A 304 0.75 -2.56 29.97
CA SER A 304 1.39 -1.25 30.10
C SER A 304 2.14 -0.86 28.83
N GLY A 305 2.83 -1.80 28.18
CA GLY A 305 3.51 -1.59 26.91
C GLY A 305 2.55 -1.21 25.78
N LEU A 306 1.44 -1.95 25.64
CA LEU A 306 0.37 -1.60 24.70
C LEU A 306 -0.16 -0.18 24.96
N LEU A 307 -0.49 0.15 26.21
CA LEU A 307 -1.03 1.46 26.56
C LEU A 307 -0.04 2.59 26.25
N ASN A 308 1.24 2.40 26.60
CA ASN A 308 2.30 3.36 26.29
C ASN A 308 2.50 3.53 24.78
N ALA A 309 2.35 2.44 24.01
CA ALA A 309 2.43 2.48 22.56
C ALA A 309 1.24 3.23 21.93
N LEU A 310 0.04 3.14 22.51
CA LEU A 310 -1.15 3.88 22.07
C LEU A 310 -1.06 5.38 22.41
N ASP A 311 -0.52 5.72 23.58
CA ASP A 311 -0.46 7.11 24.08
C ASP A 311 0.79 7.88 23.64
N GLY A 312 1.82 7.16 23.18
CA GLY A 312 3.19 7.68 23.02
C GLY A 312 3.28 8.99 22.23
N VAL A 313 4.21 9.85 22.66
CA VAL A 313 4.49 11.20 22.11
C VAL A 313 4.92 11.16 20.63
N ALA A 314 5.39 10.00 20.15
CA ALA A 314 5.75 9.76 18.76
C ALA A 314 4.60 9.20 17.89
N ALA A 315 3.38 9.11 18.42
CA ALA A 315 2.22 8.66 17.66
C ALA A 315 1.92 9.65 16.52
N GLN A 316 1.98 9.16 15.28
CA GLN A 316 1.73 9.97 14.09
C GLN A 316 0.31 10.55 14.09
N GLU A 317 0.18 11.82 13.66
CA GLU A 317 -1.11 12.49 13.48
C GLU A 317 -1.97 11.87 12.37
N GLY A 318 -3.30 11.99 12.48
CA GLY A 318 -4.25 11.52 11.47
C GLY A 318 -4.46 10.02 11.45
N ARG A 319 -4.29 9.39 12.62
CA ARG A 319 -4.43 7.94 12.82
C ARG A 319 -5.74 7.60 13.50
N ILE A 320 -6.38 6.55 13.00
CA ILE A 320 -7.55 5.92 13.62
C ILE A 320 -7.13 4.58 14.18
N ILE A 321 -7.55 4.27 15.40
CA ILE A 321 -7.38 2.96 16.00
C ILE A 321 -8.77 2.37 16.20
N VAL A 322 -8.96 1.14 15.72
CA VAL A 322 -10.17 0.35 15.93
C VAL A 322 -9.78 -0.90 16.68
N LEU A 323 -10.41 -1.10 17.83
CA LEU A 323 -10.29 -2.32 18.63
C LEU A 323 -11.56 -3.14 18.45
N THR A 324 -11.43 -4.44 18.27
CA THR A 324 -12.58 -5.35 18.27
C THR A 324 -12.52 -6.28 19.49
N THR A 325 -13.69 -6.55 20.06
CA THR A 325 -13.79 -7.54 21.15
C THR A 325 -15.13 -8.26 21.14
N ASN A 326 -15.15 -9.51 21.59
CA ASN A 326 -16.40 -10.22 21.87
C ASN A 326 -16.91 -9.99 23.31
N HIS A 327 -16.01 -9.60 24.20
CA HIS A 327 -16.23 -9.55 25.65
C HIS A 327 -15.80 -8.19 26.21
N ARG A 328 -16.71 -7.21 26.12
CA ARG A 328 -16.48 -5.83 26.57
C ARG A 328 -16.12 -5.73 28.06
N GLU A 329 -16.69 -6.62 28.86
CA GLU A 329 -16.53 -6.75 30.30
C GLU A 329 -15.13 -7.21 30.74
N LEU A 330 -14.37 -7.84 29.85
CA LEU A 330 -13.00 -8.31 30.14
C LEU A 330 -11.95 -7.20 29.96
N LEU A 331 -12.33 -6.05 29.39
CA LEU A 331 -11.41 -4.97 29.10
C LEU A 331 -11.16 -4.09 30.33
N ASP A 332 -9.88 -3.80 30.58
CA ASP A 332 -9.44 -2.93 31.66
C ASP A 332 -9.92 -1.47 31.45
N ALA A 333 -10.39 -0.83 32.53
CA ALA A 333 -10.89 0.55 32.52
C ALA A 333 -9.87 1.58 32.02
N ALA A 334 -8.56 1.29 32.15
CA ALA A 334 -7.51 2.14 31.63
C ALA A 334 -7.51 2.15 30.09
N LEU A 335 -7.81 1.05 29.42
CA LEU A 335 -7.81 0.99 27.95
C LEU A 335 -8.92 1.85 27.34
N ILE A 336 -10.09 1.83 27.96
CA ILE A 336 -11.33 2.46 27.47
C ILE A 336 -11.47 3.94 27.86
N ARG A 337 -10.43 4.55 28.44
CA ARG A 337 -10.48 5.96 28.84
C ARG A 337 -10.50 6.89 27.61
N PRO A 338 -11.19 8.05 27.72
CA PRO A 338 -11.13 9.10 26.69
C PRO A 338 -9.69 9.47 26.33
N GLY A 339 -9.42 9.66 25.04
CA GLY A 339 -8.08 9.86 24.49
C GLY A 339 -7.38 8.58 24.01
N ARG A 340 -7.87 7.40 24.44
CA ARG A 340 -7.50 6.07 23.91
C ARG A 340 -8.66 5.45 23.14
N ILE A 341 -9.84 5.39 23.77
CA ILE A 341 -11.13 5.05 23.16
C ILE A 341 -12.05 6.24 23.35
N ASP A 342 -12.47 6.83 22.25
CA ASP A 342 -13.32 8.01 22.24
C ASP A 342 -14.77 7.66 21.89
N MET A 343 -14.98 6.52 21.23
CA MET A 343 -16.29 6.03 20.85
C MET A 343 -16.38 4.50 21.00
N GLU A 344 -17.46 4.04 21.61
CA GLU A 344 -17.82 2.63 21.69
C GLU A 344 -19.05 2.37 20.80
N VAL A 345 -19.00 1.29 20.03
CA VAL A 345 -20.10 0.86 19.15
C VAL A 345 -20.42 -0.60 19.45
N GLU A 346 -21.63 -0.82 19.98
CA GLU A 346 -22.16 -2.16 20.18
C GLU A 346 -22.73 -2.72 18.87
N LEU A 347 -22.19 -3.87 18.45
CA LEU A 347 -22.64 -4.65 17.31
C LEU A 347 -23.28 -5.94 17.82
N GLY A 348 -24.58 -5.86 18.11
CA GLY A 348 -25.39 -6.99 18.55
C GLY A 348 -25.87 -7.90 17.41
N ASN A 349 -26.68 -8.90 17.77
CA ASN A 349 -27.36 -9.78 16.82
C ASN A 349 -28.28 -8.99 15.87
N ALA A 350 -28.74 -9.61 14.78
CA ALA A 350 -29.48 -8.92 13.74
C ALA A 350 -30.83 -8.38 14.26
N THR A 351 -31.13 -7.11 14.01
CA THR A 351 -32.48 -6.57 14.19
C THR A 351 -33.39 -7.03 13.05
N ALA A 352 -34.71 -6.88 13.23
CA ALA A 352 -35.68 -7.10 12.16
C ALA A 352 -35.35 -6.26 10.90
N MET A 353 -34.92 -5.01 11.10
CA MET A 353 -34.50 -4.12 10.01
C MET A 353 -33.24 -4.61 9.30
N GLN A 354 -32.24 -5.09 10.05
CA GLN A 354 -31.03 -5.67 9.47
C GLN A 354 -31.33 -6.95 8.70
N LEU A 355 -32.19 -7.83 9.24
CA LEU A 355 -32.63 -9.04 8.53
C LEU A 355 -33.29 -8.68 7.21
N ARG A 356 -34.22 -7.72 7.22
CA ARG A 356 -34.89 -7.26 6.00
C ARG A 356 -33.91 -6.71 4.96
N ALA A 357 -32.98 -5.87 5.40
CA ALA A 357 -31.98 -5.28 4.53
C ALA A 357 -31.00 -6.31 3.95
N LEU A 358 -30.58 -7.31 4.75
CA LEU A 358 -29.80 -8.44 4.25
C LEU A 358 -30.60 -9.26 3.24
N PHE A 359 -31.85 -9.60 3.55
CA PHE A 359 -32.72 -10.38 2.67
C PHE A 359 -32.86 -9.72 1.30
N LEU A 360 -33.19 -8.42 1.27
CA LEU A 360 -33.35 -7.66 0.03
C LEU A 360 -32.03 -7.44 -0.73
N ARG A 361 -30.88 -7.62 -0.07
CA ARG A 361 -29.60 -7.58 -0.77
C ARG A 361 -29.31 -8.86 -1.53
N PHE A 362 -29.76 -10.01 -1.02
CA PHE A 362 -29.67 -11.30 -1.71
C PHE A 362 -30.80 -11.47 -2.75
N PHE A 363 -32.00 -11.01 -2.42
CA PHE A 363 -33.19 -11.12 -3.27
C PHE A 363 -33.86 -9.73 -3.48
N PRO A 364 -33.33 -8.87 -4.38
CA PRO A 364 -33.75 -7.47 -4.52
C PRO A 364 -35.23 -7.23 -4.83
N GLN A 365 -35.88 -8.18 -5.48
CA GLN A 365 -37.29 -8.06 -5.89
C GLN A 365 -38.27 -8.75 -4.93
N ALA A 366 -37.78 -9.43 -3.88
CA ALA A 366 -38.58 -10.28 -3.02
C ALA A 366 -39.07 -9.56 -1.74
N THR A 367 -39.70 -8.40 -1.91
CA THR A 367 -40.18 -7.56 -0.79
C THR A 367 -41.22 -8.26 0.08
N ALA A 368 -42.18 -8.94 -0.53
CA ALA A 368 -43.20 -9.69 0.21
C ALA A 368 -42.58 -10.80 1.08
N GLN A 369 -41.63 -11.55 0.54
CA GLN A 369 -40.92 -12.60 1.27
C GLN A 369 -40.04 -12.03 2.38
N ALA A 370 -39.39 -10.89 2.15
CA ALA A 370 -38.61 -10.20 3.18
C ALA A 370 -39.52 -9.78 4.35
N ASP A 371 -40.70 -9.23 4.07
CA ASP A 371 -41.67 -8.83 5.10
C ASP A 371 -42.24 -10.05 5.84
N MET A 372 -42.46 -11.18 5.15
CA MET A 372 -42.82 -12.45 5.78
C MET A 372 -41.73 -12.98 6.70
N ALA A 373 -40.46 -12.96 6.27
CA ALA A 373 -39.32 -13.38 7.08
C ALA A 373 -39.21 -12.51 8.35
N VAL A 374 -39.40 -11.19 8.22
CA VAL A 374 -39.40 -10.26 9.35
C VAL A 374 -40.55 -10.54 10.32
N ALA A 375 -41.76 -10.81 9.82
CA ALA A 375 -42.93 -11.09 10.66
C ALA A 375 -42.76 -12.38 11.48
N ALA A 376 -42.05 -13.37 10.96
CA ALA A 376 -41.74 -14.62 11.66
C ALA A 376 -40.46 -14.55 12.51
N TYR A 377 -39.70 -13.46 12.43
CA TYR A 377 -38.39 -13.34 13.07
C TYR A 377 -38.48 -12.76 14.47
N THR A 378 -37.93 -13.47 15.46
CA THR A 378 -37.67 -12.91 16.78
C THR A 378 -36.44 -12.00 16.72
N PRO A 379 -36.56 -10.67 16.96
CA PRO A 379 -35.42 -9.76 16.87
C PRO A 379 -34.24 -10.20 17.73
N ARG A 380 -33.01 -10.02 17.22
CA ARG A 380 -31.75 -10.38 17.90
C ARG A 380 -31.55 -11.89 18.18
N SER A 381 -32.37 -12.77 17.60
CA SER A 381 -32.22 -14.23 17.78
C SER A 381 -31.07 -14.84 16.96
N LEU A 382 -30.66 -14.19 15.88
CA LEU A 382 -29.60 -14.66 14.98
C LEU A 382 -28.55 -13.57 14.77
N SER A 383 -27.28 -13.95 14.65
CA SER A 383 -26.24 -13.02 14.22
C SER A 383 -26.39 -12.68 12.73
N PRO A 384 -25.93 -11.50 12.27
CA PRO A 384 -25.84 -11.18 10.84
C PRO A 384 -25.14 -12.25 10.01
N ALA A 385 -24.09 -12.90 10.54
CA ALA A 385 -23.42 -14.01 9.87
C ALA A 385 -24.33 -15.24 9.70
N GLN A 386 -25.12 -15.61 10.71
CA GLN A 386 -26.09 -16.70 10.61
C GLN A 386 -27.20 -16.39 9.59
N VAL A 387 -27.71 -15.15 9.59
CA VAL A 387 -28.67 -14.68 8.58
C VAL A 387 -28.06 -14.79 7.18
N GLN A 388 -26.83 -14.29 7.00
CA GLN A 388 -26.13 -14.38 5.71
C GLN A 388 -25.93 -15.84 5.26
N GLN A 389 -25.56 -16.74 6.17
CA GLN A 389 -25.41 -18.17 5.88
C GLN A 389 -26.73 -18.81 5.43
N ALA A 390 -27.84 -18.49 6.10
CA ALA A 390 -29.16 -18.99 5.73
C ALA A 390 -29.59 -18.50 4.34
N LEU A 391 -29.32 -17.22 4.02
CA LEU A 391 -29.61 -16.63 2.71
C LEU A 391 -28.73 -17.19 1.59
N LEU A 392 -27.43 -17.41 1.86
CA LEU A 392 -26.49 -18.01 0.90
C LEU A 392 -26.87 -19.45 0.53
N ALA A 393 -27.39 -20.21 1.49
CA ALA A 393 -27.78 -21.60 1.28
C ALA A 393 -29.15 -21.77 0.62
N ALA A 394 -29.92 -20.69 0.47
CA ALA A 394 -31.26 -20.71 -0.07
C ALA A 394 -31.26 -20.78 -1.60
N ALA A 395 -32.07 -21.65 -2.19
CA ALA A 395 -32.22 -21.74 -3.63
C ALA A 395 -33.01 -20.55 -4.22
N ASP A 396 -33.99 -20.06 -3.46
CA ASP A 396 -34.84 -18.93 -3.82
C ASP A 396 -35.32 -18.17 -2.56
N ALA A 397 -36.07 -17.09 -2.77
CA ALA A 397 -36.59 -16.26 -1.67
C ALA A 397 -37.60 -16.99 -0.78
N GLY A 398 -38.35 -17.99 -1.29
CA GLY A 398 -39.28 -18.79 -0.50
C GLY A 398 -38.53 -19.75 0.43
N ASP A 399 -37.53 -20.45 -0.09
CA ASP A 399 -36.62 -21.30 0.68
C ASP A 399 -35.87 -20.49 1.75
N ALA A 400 -35.45 -19.26 1.42
CA ALA A 400 -34.81 -18.35 2.37
C ALA A 400 -35.68 -18.05 3.61
N VAL A 401 -36.99 -17.80 3.41
CA VAL A 401 -37.94 -17.58 4.53
C VAL A 401 -38.03 -18.82 5.43
N GLN A 402 -38.13 -20.01 4.83
CA GLN A 402 -38.22 -21.26 5.57
C GLN A 402 -36.94 -21.53 6.39
N ARG A 403 -35.77 -21.31 5.77
CA ARG A 403 -34.46 -21.48 6.42
C ARG A 403 -34.30 -20.53 7.60
N LEU A 404 -34.63 -19.25 7.41
CA LEU A 404 -34.56 -18.24 8.47
C LEU A 404 -35.50 -18.55 9.64
N ALA A 405 -36.70 -19.09 9.37
CA ALA A 405 -37.63 -19.51 10.42
C ALA A 405 -37.14 -20.77 11.17
N SER A 406 -36.45 -21.68 10.48
CA SER A 406 -35.91 -22.91 11.08
C SER A 406 -34.57 -22.72 11.81
N ALA A 407 -33.85 -21.63 11.52
CA ALA A 407 -32.57 -21.31 12.12
C ALA A 407 -32.76 -21.02 13.62
N LYS A 408 -32.34 -21.95 14.46
CA LYS A 408 -32.36 -21.76 15.92
C LYS A 408 -31.26 -20.79 16.34
N ALA A 409 -31.58 -19.95 17.32
CA ALA A 409 -30.56 -19.26 18.12
C ALA A 409 -29.66 -20.33 18.75
N ALA A 410 -28.36 -20.22 18.54
CA ALA A 410 -27.35 -21.11 19.13
C ALA A 410 -27.11 -20.75 20.61
#